data_AF-A0A0F3N4V9-F1
#
_entry.id   AF-A0A0F3N4V9-F1
#
_cell.length_a   1.000
_cell.length_b   1.000
_cell.length_c   1.000
_cell.angle_alpha   90.00
_cell.angle_beta   90.00
_cell.angle_gamma   90.00
#
_symmetry.space_group_name_H-M   'P 1'
#
loop_
_entity.id
_entity.type
_entity.pdbx_description
1 polymer ?
#
loop_
_entity_poly.entity_id
_entity_poly.type
_entity_poly.pdbx_seq_one_letter_code
_entity_poly.pdbx_strand_id
1 'polypeptide(L)' 'MEYPSPSSSLVAKLLHREYEQEFKRSIMMCFDIFLRFNPKSSRKDTSEIYLAALKFKG' A
#
# COMPACT_ATOMS: atom_id res chain seq x y z
N MET A 1 12.06 -13.73 8.24
CA MET A 1 10.92 -13.00 7.66
C MET A 1 10.34 -13.88 6.59
N GLU A 2 9.04 -14.16 6.65
CA GLU A 2 8.32 -14.81 5.55
C GLU A 2 8.11 -13.77 4.45
N TYR A 3 8.63 -14.03 3.25
CA TYR A 3 8.34 -13.20 2.09
C TYR A 3 7.00 -13.65 1.49
N PRO A 4 6.16 -12.72 1.02
CA PRO A 4 4.91 -13.10 0.41
C PRO A 4 5.20 -13.82 -0.91
N SER A 5 4.27 -14.66 -1.37
CA SER A 5 4.47 -15.43 -2.60
C SER A 5 4.73 -14.52 -3.81
N PRO A 6 5.42 -14.99 -4.87
CA PRO A 6 5.56 -14.24 -6.11
C PRO A 6 4.18 -13.78 -6.62
N SER A 7 4.12 -12.58 -7.23
CA SER A 7 2.88 -11.95 -7.70
C SER A 7 1.84 -11.58 -6.64
N SER A 8 2.13 -11.77 -5.35
CA SER A 8 1.25 -11.35 -4.26
C SER A 8 1.07 -9.83 -4.18
N SER A 9 0.10 -9.42 -3.38
CA SER A 9 -0.24 -8.02 -3.16
C SER A 9 -0.25 -7.69 -1.66
N LEU A 10 0.20 -6.49 -1.33
CA LEU A 10 0.16 -5.90 0.00
C LEU A 10 -0.83 -4.74 -0.01
N VAL A 11 -1.70 -4.66 0.99
CA VAL A 11 -2.59 -3.51 1.21
C VAL A 11 -2.29 -2.92 2.57
N ALA A 12 -1.98 -1.63 2.61
CA ALA A 12 -1.73 -0.89 3.84
C ALA A 12 -2.76 0.24 4.01
N LYS A 13 -3.22 0.40 5.24
CA LYS A 13 -4.04 1.53 5.67
C LYS A 13 -3.13 2.54 6.35
N LEU A 14 -3.16 3.79 5.89
CA LEU A 14 -2.32 4.88 6.38
C LEU A 14 -3.18 6.11 6.69
N LEU A 15 -2.60 7.06 7.43
CA LEU A 15 -3.14 8.40 7.57
C LEU A 15 -2.65 9.28 6.41
N HIS A 16 -3.53 10.12 5.89
CA HIS A 16 -3.28 10.95 4.72
C HIS A 16 -2.12 11.91 5.00
N ARG A 17 -1.13 11.94 4.10
CA ARG A 17 0.09 12.76 4.16
C ARG A 17 1.11 12.35 5.23
N GLU A 18 0.83 11.30 6.00
CA GLU A 18 1.80 10.73 6.91
C GLU A 18 2.44 9.50 6.27
N TYR A 19 3.78 9.49 6.19
CA TYR A 19 4.59 8.33 5.83
C TYR A 19 4.32 7.70 4.45
N GLU A 20 3.46 8.29 3.60
CA GLU A 20 3.11 7.74 2.28
C GLU A 20 4.33 7.62 1.37
N GLN A 21 5.21 8.63 1.38
CA GLN A 21 6.45 8.65 0.59
C GLN A 21 7.45 7.63 1.11
N GLU A 22 7.64 7.57 2.42
CA GLU A 22 8.55 6.67 3.12
C GLU A 22 8.12 5.21 2.93
N PHE A 23 6.83 4.93 3.08
CA PHE A 23 6.24 3.62 2.84
C PHE A 23 6.42 3.19 1.39
N LYS A 24 6.12 4.07 0.43
CA LYS A 24 6.33 3.77 -1.00
C LYS A 24 7.81 3.46 -1.27
N ARG A 25 8.73 4.27 -0.75
CA ARG A 25 10.18 4.06 -0.93
C ARG A 25 10.66 2.74 -0.32
N SER A 26 10.13 2.33 0.83
CA SER A 26 10.57 1.10 1.50
C SER A 26 10.17 -0.18 0.77
N ILE A 27 9.10 -0.14 -0.05
CA ILE A 27 8.58 -1.34 -0.73
C ILE A 27 8.68 -1.27 -2.27
N MET A 28 9.09 -0.14 -2.87
CA MET A 28 9.15 0.01 -4.33
C MET A 28 10.15 -0.92 -5.04
N MET A 29 11.17 -1.39 -4.33
CA MET A 29 12.10 -2.38 -4.88
C MET A 29 11.47 -3.77 -4.99
N CYS A 30 10.41 -4.04 -4.22
CA CYS A 30 9.80 -5.36 -4.08
C CYS A 30 8.51 -5.53 -4.89
N PHE A 31 7.86 -4.46 -5.33
CA PHE A 31 6.58 -4.51 -6.04
C PHE A 31 6.64 -3.69 -7.33
N ASP A 32 5.84 -4.06 -8.34
CA ASP A 32 5.77 -3.34 -9.62
C ASP A 32 4.75 -2.21 -9.64
N ILE A 33 3.60 -2.41 -8.98
CA ILE A 33 2.44 -1.54 -9.15
C ILE A 33 2.04 -0.95 -7.81
N PHE A 34 1.73 0.35 -7.81
CA PHE A 34 1.31 1.11 -6.65
C PHE A 34 -0.02 1.82 -6.93
N LEU A 35 -1.03 1.56 -6.12
CA LEU A 35 -2.35 2.18 -6.22
C LEU A 35 -2.71 2.84 -4.91
N ARG A 36 -3.19 4.09 -4.98
CA ARG A 36 -3.81 4.80 -3.86
C ARG A 36 -5.31 4.82 -4.07
N PHE A 37 -6.07 4.42 -3.06
CA PHE A 37 -7.53 4.38 -3.14
C PHE A 37 -8.18 4.61 -1.78
N ASN A 38 -9.43 5.06 -1.80
CA ASN A 38 -10.30 5.14 -0.62
C ASN A 38 -11.52 4.25 -0.88
N PRO A 39 -11.67 3.12 -0.15
CA PRO A 39 -12.84 2.27 -0.25
C PRO A 39 -14.13 3.05 -0.01
N LYS A 40 -15.22 2.65 -0.67
CA LYS A 40 -16.56 3.22 -0.40
C LYS A 40 -17.03 2.99 1.05
N SER A 41 -16.47 1.99 1.72
CA SER A 41 -16.72 1.69 3.14
C SER A 41 -15.95 2.60 4.11
N SER A 42 -15.01 3.41 3.62
CA SER A 42 -14.32 4.40 4.45
C SER A 42 -15.30 5.47 4.93
N ARG A 43 -15.18 5.87 6.20
CA ARG A 43 -15.91 7.02 6.74
C ARG A 43 -15.47 8.28 5.99
N LYS A 44 -16.43 9.15 5.67
CA LYS A 44 -16.18 10.37 4.89
C LYS A 44 -15.31 11.40 5.62
N ASP A 45 -15.31 11.36 6.94
CA ASP A 45 -14.60 12.32 7.81
C ASP A 45 -13.27 11.77 8.37
N THR A 46 -12.70 10.72 7.75
CA THR A 46 -11.40 10.20 8.19
C THR A 46 -10.28 10.60 7.23
N SER A 47 -9.11 10.88 7.80
CA SER A 47 -7.87 11.04 7.04
C SER A 47 -7.31 9.69 6.56
N GLU A 48 -8.12 8.63 6.51
CA GLU A 48 -7.62 7.30 6.15
C GLU A 48 -7.45 7.18 4.63
N ILE A 49 -6.32 6.61 4.23
CA ILE A 49 -6.03 6.25 2.85
C ILE A 49 -5.58 4.80 2.78
N TYR A 50 -5.79 4.17 1.64
CA TYR A 50 -5.29 2.83 1.38
C TYR A 50 -4.27 2.87 0.24
N LEU A 51 -3.16 2.18 0.45
CA LEU A 51 -2.15 1.92 -0.57
C LEU A 51 -2.13 0.42 -0.86
N ALA A 52 -2.24 0.05 -2.12
CA ALA A 52 -1.99 -1.30 -2.59
C ALA A 52 -0.66 -1.34 -3.35
N ALA A 53 0.22 -2.25 -2.96
CA ALA A 53 1.40 -2.65 -3.71
C ALA A 53 1.14 -4.02 -4.32
N LEU A 54 1.16 -4.14 -5.65
CA LEU A 54 0.81 -5.36 -6.37
C LEU A 54 2.03 -5.92 -7.10
N LYS A 55 1.96 -7.23 -7.38
CA LYS A 55 3.00 -7.99 -8.08
C LYS A 55 4.34 -7.96 -7.33
N PHE A 56 4.39 -8.68 -6.22
CA PHE A 56 5.65 -8.93 -5.52
C PHE A 56 6.64 -9.63 -6.47
N LYS A 57 7.87 -9.09 -6.52
CA LYS A 57 8.96 -9.50 -7.42
C LYS A 57 9.81 -10.65 -6.88
N GLY A 58 9.69 -10.99 -5.59
CA GLY A 58 10.50 -12.03 -4.97
C GLY A 58 10.20 -13.43 -5.49
#